data_AF-A0A920UYW6-F1
#
_entry.id   AF-A0A920UYW6-F1
#
_cell.length_a   1.000
_cell.length_b   1.000
_cell.length_c   1.000
_cell.angle_alpha   90.00
_cell.angle_beta   90.00
_cell.angle_gamma   90.00
#
_symmetry.space_group_name_H-M   'P 1'
#
loop_
_entity.id
_entity.type
_entity.pdbx_description
1 polymer ?
#
loop_
_entity_poly.entity_id
_entity_poly.type
_entity_poly.pdbx_seq_one_letter_code
_entity_poly.pdbx_strand_id
1 'polypeptide(L)'
;MLRYSPKERFAISQFPVAGDQITNDIAVALRTPTSAAEEIKKKFGCALAQLANDGELIDTPSVGDRAPPSIWAPSTLTGVIEPRVEEFLSWCRLKFDAADSKNYLEQE
;
A
#
# COMPACT_ATOMS: atom_id res chain seq x y z
N MET A 1 2.19 -2.87 -14.46
CA MET A 1 2.81 -2.38 -15.72
C MET A 1 3.44 -3.57 -16.41
N LEU A 2 2.87 -4.00 -17.54
CA LEU A 2 3.35 -5.16 -18.29
C LEU A 2 4.45 -4.72 -19.26
N ARG A 3 5.64 -5.33 -19.21
CA ARG A 3 6.57 -5.31 -20.34
C ARG A 3 6.30 -6.53 -21.20
N TYR A 4 6.25 -6.32 -22.52
CA TYR A 4 6.03 -7.37 -23.51
C TYR A 4 7.30 -7.54 -24.35
N SER A 5 7.88 -8.74 -24.31
CA SER A 5 8.94 -9.20 -25.21
C SER A 5 8.50 -10.56 -25.79
N PRO A 6 8.36 -10.70 -27.13
CA PRO A 6 7.61 -11.78 -27.76
C PRO A 6 8.31 -13.16 -27.77
N LYS A 7 9.31 -13.41 -26.90
CA LYS A 7 10.08 -14.68 -26.86
C LYS A 7 10.27 -15.30 -25.46
N GLU A 8 9.72 -14.72 -24.40
CA GLU A 8 9.99 -15.16 -23.02
C GLU A 8 8.76 -15.82 -22.38
N ARG A 9 8.98 -16.91 -21.61
CA ARG A 9 7.93 -17.57 -20.83
C ARG A 9 7.32 -16.55 -19.86
N PHE A 10 6.00 -16.50 -19.81
CA PHE A 10 5.27 -15.62 -18.89
C PHE A 10 5.27 -16.20 -17.47
N ALA A 11 5.91 -15.50 -16.53
CA ALA A 11 5.76 -15.79 -15.11
C ALA A 11 4.59 -14.98 -14.53
N ILE A 12 3.59 -15.66 -13.96
CA ILE A 12 2.46 -15.02 -13.27
C ILE A 12 2.65 -15.22 -11.77
N SER A 13 2.73 -14.13 -11.01
CA SER A 13 2.79 -14.13 -9.55
C SER A 13 1.67 -13.28 -8.96
N GLN A 14 1.05 -13.74 -7.87
CA GLN A 14 -0.05 -13.05 -7.18
C GLN A 14 0.35 -12.69 -5.75
N PHE A 15 -0.12 -11.53 -5.27
CA PHE A 15 0.02 -11.08 -3.89
C PHE A 15 -1.38 -10.85 -3.29
N PRO A 16 -1.95 -11.86 -2.62
CA PRO A 16 -3.37 -11.85 -2.26
C PRO A 16 -3.77 -10.85 -1.17
N VAL A 17 -2.83 -10.12 -0.55
CA VAL A 17 -3.10 -9.33 0.67
C VAL A 17 -2.57 -7.88 0.61
N ALA A 18 -2.27 -7.35 -0.59
CA ALA A 18 -1.63 -6.02 -0.68
C ALA A 18 -2.52 -4.89 -0.13
N GLY A 19 -3.70 -4.68 -0.72
CA GLY A 19 -4.60 -3.59 -0.33
C GLY A 19 -5.09 -3.69 1.11
N ASP A 20 -5.32 -4.91 1.60
CA ASP A 20 -5.84 -5.16 2.94
C ASP A 20 -4.83 -4.86 4.04
N GLN A 21 -3.54 -5.11 3.79
CA GLN A 21 -2.46 -4.75 4.71
C GLN A 21 -2.34 -3.23 4.86
N ILE A 22 -2.47 -2.47 3.77
CA ILE A 22 -2.50 -1.00 3.84
C ILE A 22 -3.69 -0.54 4.71
N THR A 23 -4.86 -1.12 4.49
CA THR A 23 -6.06 -0.81 5.30
C THR A 23 -5.87 -1.15 6.76
N ASN A 24 -5.24 -2.28 7.06
CA ASN A 24 -4.94 -2.69 8.43
C ASN A 24 -3.97 -1.73 9.11
N ASP A 25 -2.90 -1.31 8.44
CA ASP A 25 -1.94 -0.35 9.00
C ASP A 25 -2.61 0.99 9.31
N ILE A 26 -3.47 1.47 8.41
CA ILE A 26 -4.27 2.69 8.64
C ILE A 26 -5.20 2.52 9.84
N ALA A 27 -5.90 1.39 9.94
CA ALA A 27 -6.81 1.10 11.06
C ALA A 27 -6.08 1.11 12.40
N VAL A 28 -4.88 0.52 12.46
CA VAL A 28 -4.03 0.50 13.65
C VAL A 28 -3.48 1.89 13.97
N ALA A 29 -2.95 2.60 12.96
CA ALA A 29 -2.31 3.90 13.16
C ALA A 29 -3.31 4.98 13.60
N LEU A 30 -4.48 5.03 12.95
CA LEU A 30 -5.52 6.02 13.24
C LEU A 30 -6.49 5.56 14.33
N ARG A 31 -6.32 4.34 14.84
CA ARG A 31 -7.24 3.69 15.81
C ARG A 31 -8.68 3.83 15.36
N THR A 32 -8.98 3.39 14.14
CA THR A 32 -10.32 3.50 13.52
C THR A 32 -10.77 2.12 13.01
N PRO A 33 -12.08 1.83 12.87
CA PRO A 33 -12.53 0.56 12.33
C PRO A 33 -12.02 0.31 10.91
N THR A 34 -11.81 -0.96 10.54
CA THR A 34 -11.29 -1.34 9.21
C THR A 34 -12.12 -0.77 8.05
N SER A 35 -13.45 -0.67 8.20
CA SER A 35 -14.33 -0.06 7.20
C SER A 35 -14.05 1.43 7.02
N ALA A 36 -13.83 2.18 8.11
CA ALA A 36 -13.47 3.59 8.05
C ALA A 36 -12.06 3.78 7.49
N ALA A 37 -11.10 2.94 7.90
CA ALA A 37 -9.74 2.95 7.36
C ALA A 37 -9.72 2.72 5.84
N GLU A 38 -10.57 1.82 5.33
CA GLU A 38 -10.70 1.57 3.89
C GLU A 38 -11.21 2.80 3.15
N GLU A 39 -12.20 3.50 3.70
CA GLU A 39 -12.72 4.73 3.11
C GLU A 39 -11.70 5.88 3.16
N ILE A 40 -10.94 5.99 4.25
CA ILE A 40 -9.83 6.95 4.37
C ILE A 40 -8.75 6.65 3.33
N LYS A 41 -8.35 5.38 3.18
CA LYS A 41 -7.39 4.94 2.15
C LYS A 41 -7.85 5.36 0.75
N LYS A 42 -9.12 5.13 0.41
CA LYS A 42 -9.67 5.48 -0.91
C LYS A 42 -9.73 6.98 -1.17
N LYS A 43 -10.06 7.78 -0.14
CA LYS A 43 -10.27 9.23 -0.28
C LYS A 43 -8.97 10.03 -0.20
N PHE A 44 -8.08 9.67 0.72
CA PHE A 44 -6.93 10.49 1.09
C PHE A 44 -5.59 9.74 0.91
N GLY A 45 -5.61 8.49 0.44
CA GLY A 45 -4.41 7.67 0.35
C GLY A 45 -3.38 8.26 -0.61
N CYS A 46 -2.18 8.49 -0.09
CA CYS A 46 -1.01 8.91 -0.86
C CYS A 46 0.19 8.05 -0.45
N ALA A 47 0.92 7.53 -1.43
CA ALA A 47 2.08 6.66 -1.21
C ALA A 47 3.42 7.39 -1.37
N LEU A 48 3.39 8.72 -1.55
CA LEU A 48 4.59 9.53 -1.68
C LEU A 48 4.38 10.86 -0.94
N ALA A 49 5.10 11.07 0.16
CA ALA A 49 4.96 12.24 1.02
C ALA A 49 5.06 13.57 0.27
N GLN A 50 5.90 13.64 -0.77
CA GLN A 50 6.10 14.84 -1.58
C GLN A 50 4.85 15.30 -2.35
N LEU A 51 3.88 14.41 -2.55
CA LEU A 51 2.62 14.68 -3.24
C LEU A 51 1.44 14.82 -2.28
N ALA A 52 1.66 14.66 -0.97
CA ALA A 52 0.61 14.82 0.02
C ALA A 52 0.20 16.31 0.11
N ASN A 53 -1.09 16.59 -0.06
CA ASN A 53 -1.63 17.93 0.10
C ASN A 53 -2.09 18.13 1.55
N ASP A 54 -1.31 18.82 2.37
CA ASP A 54 -1.65 19.06 3.79
C ASP A 54 -2.80 20.05 4.01
N GLY A 55 -3.41 20.60 2.94
CA GLY A 55 -4.53 21.54 3.03
C GLY A 55 -5.87 20.91 3.43
N GLU A 56 -6.00 19.58 3.33
CA GLU A 56 -7.25 18.87 3.64
C GLU A 56 -7.08 18.02 4.89
N LEU A 57 -7.83 18.31 5.96
CA LEU A 57 -7.73 17.54 7.19
C LEU A 57 -8.61 16.28 7.12
N ILE A 58 -8.09 15.17 7.64
CA ILE A 58 -8.78 13.89 7.66
C ILE A 58 -9.56 13.77 8.97
N ASP A 59 -10.89 13.71 8.88
CA ASP A 59 -11.75 13.39 10.01
C ASP A 59 -11.94 11.88 10.14
N THR A 60 -11.75 11.34 11.34
CA THR A 60 -11.85 9.91 11.63
C THR A 60 -12.93 9.64 12.67
N PRO A 61 -13.84 8.69 12.40
CA PRO A 61 -14.84 8.30 13.38
C PRO A 61 -14.13 7.67 14.59
N SER A 62 -14.52 8.13 15.77
CA SER A 62 -13.90 7.71 17.02
C SER A 62 -14.25 6.26 17.36
N VAL A 63 -13.30 5.53 17.98
CA VAL A 63 -13.51 4.15 18.43
C VAL A 63 -14.04 4.16 19.87
N GLY A 64 -15.36 4.01 20.00
CA GLY A 64 -16.09 3.91 21.26
C GLY A 64 -17.13 5.04 21.47
N ASP A 65 -18.04 4.84 22.43
CA ASP A 65 -19.21 5.70 22.66
C ASP A 65 -18.92 7.13 23.15
N ARG A 66 -17.66 7.50 23.44
CA ARG A 66 -17.34 8.75 24.18
C ARG A 66 -16.11 9.53 23.74
N ALA A 67 -15.37 9.11 22.71
CA ALA A 67 -14.22 9.89 22.26
C ALA A 67 -14.63 10.83 21.12
N PRO A 68 -14.14 12.09 21.09
CA PRO A 68 -14.39 12.99 19.97
C PRO A 68 -13.73 12.45 18.68
N PRO A 69 -14.24 12.84 17.49
CA PRO A 69 -13.57 12.56 16.22
C PRO A 69 -12.14 13.12 16.24
N SER A 70 -11.18 12.34 15.72
CA SER A 70 -9.79 12.78 15.65
C SER A 70 -9.50 13.35 14.27
N ILE A 71 -8.90 14.54 14.26
CA ILE A 71 -8.51 15.26 13.04
C ILE A 71 -7.02 15.00 12.79
N TRP A 72 -6.69 14.50 11.60
CA TRP A 72 -5.33 14.15 11.22
C TRP A 72 -4.86 14.94 10.01
N ALA A 73 -3.55 15.23 9.96
CA ALA A 73 -2.92 15.77 8.77
C ALA A 73 -2.70 14.64 7.74
N PRO A 74 -2.86 14.89 6.42
CA PRO A 74 -2.59 13.94 5.35
C PRO A 74 -1.19 13.34 5.37
N SER A 75 -0.18 14.13 5.75
CA SER A 75 1.18 13.66 6.00
C SER A 75 1.26 12.49 7.00
N THR A 76 0.37 12.43 8.00
CA THR A 76 0.30 11.30 8.94
C THR A 76 -0.15 10.03 8.24
N LEU A 77 -1.16 10.13 7.37
CA LEU A 77 -1.65 9.00 6.58
C LEU A 77 -0.57 8.52 5.59
N THR A 78 0.10 9.44 4.91
CA THR A 78 1.18 9.10 3.97
C THR A 78 2.34 8.41 4.68
N GLY A 79 2.70 8.85 5.89
CA GLY A 79 3.74 8.19 6.70
C GLY A 79 3.41 6.75 7.10
N VAL A 80 2.14 6.32 6.97
CA VAL A 80 1.72 4.93 7.16
C VAL A 80 1.70 4.17 5.83
N ILE A 81 1.20 4.78 4.75
CA ILE A 81 1.02 4.13 3.45
C ILE A 81 2.36 3.94 2.72
N GLU A 82 3.20 4.96 2.69
CA GLU A 82 4.49 4.97 1.97
C GLU A 82 5.40 3.79 2.34
N PRO A 83 5.74 3.54 3.63
CA PRO A 83 6.62 2.42 3.98
C PRO A 83 6.03 1.05 3.62
N ARG A 84 4.70 0.89 3.69
CA ARG A 84 4.04 -0.35 3.27
C ARG A 84 4.13 -0.58 1.77
N VAL A 85 3.99 0.47 0.97
CA VAL A 85 4.14 0.40 -0.48
C VAL A 85 5.59 0.12 -0.88
N GLU A 86 6.57 0.71 -0.21
CA GLU A 86 7.99 0.41 -0.42
C GLU A 86 8.33 -1.06 -0.12
N GLU A 87 7.78 -1.62 0.96
CA GLU A 87 7.90 -3.04 1.30
C GLU A 87 7.35 -3.92 0.15
N PHE A 88 6.15 -3.61 -0.34
CA PHE A 88 5.55 -4.35 -1.45
C PHE A 88 6.33 -4.26 -2.75
N LEU A 89 6.83 -3.07 -3.09
CA LEU A 89 7.67 -2.88 -4.27
C LEU A 89 8.98 -3.66 -4.15
N SER A 90 9.55 -3.73 -2.94
CA SER A 90 10.74 -4.54 -2.67
C SER A 90 10.47 -6.04 -2.89
N TRP A 91 9.32 -6.55 -2.43
CA TRP A 91 8.93 -7.95 -2.70
C TRP A 91 8.66 -8.21 -4.17
N CYS A 92 8.01 -7.27 -4.87
CA CYS A 92 7.82 -7.36 -6.31
C CYS A 92 9.17 -7.48 -7.01
N ARG A 93 10.13 -6.62 -6.65
CA ARG A 93 11.48 -6.62 -7.22
C ARG A 93 12.19 -7.96 -6.99
N LEU A 94 12.16 -8.48 -5.77
CA LEU A 94 12.75 -9.80 -5.47
C LEU A 94 12.14 -10.93 -6.31
N LYS A 95 10.81 -10.89 -6.55
CA LYS A 95 10.14 -11.87 -7.42
C LYS A 95 10.53 -11.71 -8.89
N PHE A 96 10.70 -10.48 -9.36
CA PHE A 96 11.17 -10.21 -10.72
C PHE A 96 12.61 -10.69 -10.92
N ASP A 97 13.54 -10.32 -10.03
CA ASP A 97 14.95 -10.70 -10.11
C ASP A 97 15.12 -12.24 -10.06
N ALA A 98 14.29 -12.93 -9.26
CA ALA A 98 14.27 -14.38 -9.20
C ALA A 98 13.70 -15.04 -10.48
N ALA A 99 12.72 -14.41 -11.13
CA ALA A 99 12.19 -14.90 -12.41
C ALA A 99 13.23 -14.72 -13.54
N ASP A 100 13.92 -13.58 -13.57
CA ASP A 100 15.01 -13.31 -14.52
C ASP A 100 16.17 -14.28 -14.33
N SER A 101 16.57 -14.57 -13.09
CA SER A 101 17.68 -15.51 -12.80
C SER A 101 17.36 -16.96 -13.20
N LYS A 102 16.09 -17.40 -13.07
CA LYS A 102 15.67 -18.74 -13.50
C LYS A 102 15.66 -18.92 -15.01
N ASN A 103 15.53 -17.84 -15.79
CA ASN A 103 15.65 -17.90 -17.25
C ASN A 103 17.08 -18.19 -17.74
N TYR A 104 18.11 -18.03 -16.90
CA TYR A 104 19.51 -18.32 -17.25
C TYR A 104 19.94 -19.76 -16.95
N LEU A 105 19.26 -20.48 -16.05
CA LEU A 105 19.68 -21.82 -15.58
C LEU A 105 18.97 -22.99 -16.30
N GLU A 106 17.98 -22.72 -17.14
CA GLU A 106 17.31 -23.74 -17.98
C GLU A 106 17.76 -23.70 -19.45
N GLN A 107 18.92 -23.07 -19.75
CA GLN A 107 19.51 -23.01 -21.10
C GLN A 107 20.66 -24.02 -21.33
N GLU A 108 20.86 -24.98 -20.43
CA GLU A 108 21.73 -26.17 -20.64
C GLU A 108 20.89 -27.45 -20.70
#